data_AF-A0A0S3QVR4-F1
#
_entry.id   AF-A0A0S3QVR4-F1
#
_cell.length_a   1.000
_cell.length_b   1.000
_cell.length_c   1.000
_cell.angle_alpha   90.00
_cell.angle_beta   90.00
_cell.angle_gamma   90.00
#
_symmetry.space_group_name_H-M   'P 1'
#
loop_
_entity.id
_entity.type
_entity.pdbx_description
1 polymer ?
#
loop_
_entity_poly.entity_id
_entity_poly.type
_entity_poly.pdbx_seq_one_letter_code
_entity_poly.pdbx_strand_id
1 'polypeptide(L)'
;MHEEVEITLDQLMPVPEKVLKAGDLLTDVEIYLVHHGKPVLYKRKGIPVTKGFLLEASDFLNNLYIKKEDARIVLEGIHKKLKGLFEKSPNLETVKGIFSELGNLMDAVLALPSKENLKVVEHFTGEVAQYMEANKNAAYLVAFTLKKDFSTALHTSNVGALVSGFALHQGFQGDEYKRLVIAAFMHDIGKVKVSDSILKKPGKLTDEEFEIMKKHPVWGAQMLKQYDMDQYVTVALCHHEYIDGSGYPAGLKGDKIPDEAKLVQICDIYEALTGIRPYRNSMEPFDALTLLRDQFLKKGKIEKDLYVDFLTFLYKNRT
;
A
#
# COMPACT_ATOMS: atom_id res chain seq x y z
N MET A 1 -28.97 22.20 -29.80
CA MET A 1 -29.31 21.39 -28.62
C MET A 1 -28.30 20.27 -28.55
N HIS A 2 -27.22 20.47 -27.80
CA HIS A 2 -26.40 19.33 -27.38
C HIS A 2 -27.14 18.73 -26.18
N GLU A 3 -27.65 17.51 -26.32
CA GLU A 3 -28.02 16.71 -25.15
C GLU A 3 -26.76 16.59 -24.30
N GLU A 4 -26.69 17.33 -23.19
CA GLU A 4 -25.74 16.99 -22.13
C GLU A 4 -26.16 15.61 -21.64
N VAL A 5 -25.41 14.59 -22.03
CA VAL A 5 -25.56 13.24 -21.51
C VAL A 5 -25.40 13.35 -19.99
N GLU A 6 -26.50 13.20 -19.27
CA GLU A 6 -26.55 13.33 -17.82
C GLU A 6 -25.72 12.18 -17.21
N ILE A 7 -24.56 12.52 -16.66
CA ILE A 7 -23.65 11.55 -16.05
C ILE A 7 -24.26 11.04 -14.75
N THR A 8 -24.32 9.72 -14.63
CA THR A 8 -24.89 9.06 -13.46
C THR A 8 -23.80 8.61 -12.48
N LEU A 9 -24.15 8.45 -11.19
CA LEU A 9 -23.17 8.08 -10.15
C LEU A 9 -22.52 6.72 -10.38
N ASP A 10 -23.21 5.78 -11.01
CA ASP A 10 -22.69 4.45 -11.32
C ASP A 10 -21.59 4.48 -12.39
N GLN A 11 -21.48 5.54 -13.18
CA GLN A 11 -20.41 5.76 -14.15
C GLN A 11 -19.15 6.37 -13.51
N LEU A 12 -19.25 6.82 -12.26
CA LEU A 12 -18.20 7.55 -11.57
C LEU A 12 -17.48 6.68 -10.54
N MET A 13 -16.23 7.04 -10.26
CA MET A 13 -15.45 6.49 -9.16
C MET A 13 -14.75 7.62 -8.39
N PRO A 14 -14.64 7.51 -7.06
CA PRO A 14 -13.97 8.52 -6.26
C PRO A 14 -12.49 8.58 -6.64
N VAL A 15 -11.91 9.77 -6.64
CA VAL A 15 -10.47 9.97 -6.83
C VAL A 15 -9.81 9.97 -5.46
N PRO A 16 -8.88 9.04 -5.17
CA PRO A 16 -8.11 9.10 -3.93
C PRO A 16 -7.37 10.44 -3.81
N GLU A 17 -7.34 11.01 -2.61
CA GLU A 17 -6.70 12.31 -2.35
C GLU A 17 -5.23 12.36 -2.84
N LYS A 18 -4.52 11.23 -2.79
CA LYS A 18 -3.15 11.13 -3.29
C LYS A 18 -3.05 11.25 -4.81
N VAL A 19 -4.01 10.67 -5.53
CA VAL A 19 -4.10 10.82 -6.99
C VAL A 19 -4.46 12.27 -7.33
N LEU A 20 -5.33 12.93 -6.55
CA LEU A 20 -5.60 14.37 -6.68
C LEU A 20 -4.33 15.21 -6.47
N LYS A 21 -3.51 14.87 -5.47
CA LYS A 21 -2.22 15.53 -5.18
C LYS A 21 -1.19 15.29 -6.28
N ALA A 22 -1.25 14.16 -6.99
CA ALA A 22 -0.46 13.85 -8.18
C ALA A 22 -1.07 14.49 -9.44
N GLY A 23 -1.35 15.79 -9.37
CA GLY A 23 -2.33 16.46 -10.21
C GLY A 23 -2.07 16.45 -11.72
N ASP A 24 -0.84 16.21 -12.16
CA ASP A 24 -0.48 16.01 -13.56
C ASP A 24 -1.10 14.73 -14.16
N LEU A 25 -1.33 13.69 -13.35
CA LEU A 25 -2.02 12.46 -13.75
C LEU A 25 -3.48 12.69 -14.17
N LEU A 26 -4.08 13.77 -13.68
CA LEU A 26 -5.49 14.08 -13.90
C LEU A 26 -5.70 15.15 -14.97
N THR A 27 -4.65 15.64 -15.63
CA THR A 27 -4.74 16.76 -16.58
C THR A 27 -5.77 16.49 -17.68
N ASP A 28 -5.76 15.28 -18.24
CA ASP A 28 -6.61 14.89 -19.38
C ASP A 28 -7.92 14.20 -18.97
N VAL A 29 -8.28 14.29 -17.69
CA VAL A 29 -9.48 13.67 -17.11
C VAL A 29 -10.45 14.76 -16.62
N GLU A 30 -11.76 14.54 -16.79
CA GLU A 30 -12.78 15.41 -16.18
C GLU A 30 -12.98 15.02 -14.71
N ILE A 31 -13.05 16.01 -13.81
CA ILE A 31 -13.36 15.77 -12.40
C ILE A 31 -14.76 16.30 -12.11
N TYR A 32 -15.55 15.48 -11.43
CA TYR A 32 -16.91 15.77 -11.00
C TYR A 32 -16.96 15.91 -9.49
N LEU A 33 -17.61 16.96 -8.99
CA LEU A 33 -18.00 17.07 -7.60
C LEU A 33 -19.37 16.42 -7.43
N VAL A 34 -19.46 15.40 -6.57
CA VAL A 34 -20.75 14.79 -6.22
C VAL A 34 -21.32 15.48 -5.00
N HIS A 35 -22.43 16.18 -5.18
CA HIS A 35 -23.13 16.89 -4.10
C HIS A 35 -24.59 16.44 -4.05
N HIS A 36 -25.06 15.97 -2.89
CA HIS A 36 -26.39 15.37 -2.71
C HIS A 36 -26.75 14.30 -3.77
N GLY A 37 -25.76 13.46 -4.11
CA GLY A 37 -25.92 12.38 -5.09
C GLY A 37 -26.01 12.85 -6.55
N LYS A 38 -25.76 14.13 -6.83
CA LYS A 38 -25.74 14.68 -8.19
C LYS A 38 -24.31 15.04 -8.59
N PRO A 39 -23.78 14.45 -9.68
CA PRO A 39 -22.51 14.86 -10.25
C PRO A 39 -22.58 16.24 -10.88
N VAL A 40 -21.61 17.10 -10.58
CA VAL A 40 -21.43 18.41 -11.22
C VAL A 40 -20.02 18.47 -11.76
N LEU A 41 -19.86 18.84 -13.04
CA LEU A 41 -18.54 19.01 -13.63
C LEU A 41 -17.77 20.11 -12.89
N TYR A 42 -16.67 19.72 -12.23
CA TYR A 42 -15.87 20.60 -11.40
C TYR A 42 -14.57 21.03 -12.11
N LYS A 43 -14.02 20.17 -12.97
CA LYS A 43 -12.82 20.47 -13.76
C LYS A 43 -12.85 19.77 -15.13
N ARG A 44 -12.54 20.52 -16.19
CA ARG A 44 -12.49 20.06 -17.58
C ARG A 44 -11.15 19.42 -17.95
N LYS A 45 -11.12 18.65 -19.04
CA LYS A 45 -9.88 18.12 -19.65
C LYS A 45 -8.93 19.26 -20.05
N GLY A 46 -7.62 19.02 -19.98
CA GLY A 46 -6.56 19.96 -20.31
C GLY A 46 -6.21 20.96 -19.20
N ILE A 47 -6.98 21.01 -18.11
CA ILE A 47 -6.67 21.83 -16.93
C ILE A 47 -5.86 20.97 -15.96
N PRO A 48 -4.69 21.41 -15.46
CA PRO A 48 -3.96 20.64 -14.45
C PRO A 48 -4.59 20.80 -13.06
N VAL A 49 -4.52 19.76 -12.22
CA VAL A 49 -4.83 19.90 -10.79
C VAL A 49 -3.63 20.53 -10.09
N THR A 50 -3.78 21.79 -9.68
CA THR A 50 -2.72 22.59 -9.03
C THR A 50 -2.87 22.61 -7.51
N LYS A 51 -1.85 23.12 -6.80
CA LYS A 51 -1.99 23.38 -5.35
C LYS A 51 -3.14 24.34 -5.03
N GLY A 52 -3.39 25.34 -5.89
CA GLY A 52 -4.51 26.27 -5.73
C GLY A 52 -5.86 25.54 -5.83
N PHE A 53 -6.01 24.67 -6.83
CA PHE A 53 -7.20 23.81 -6.96
C PHE A 53 -7.45 22.99 -5.69
N LEU A 54 -6.41 22.36 -5.13
CA LEU A 54 -6.56 21.55 -3.92
C LEU A 54 -6.96 22.36 -2.69
N LEU A 55 -6.50 23.62 -2.58
CA LEU A 55 -6.90 24.52 -1.50
C LEU A 55 -8.37 24.94 -1.65
N GLU A 56 -8.79 25.27 -2.87
CA GLU A 56 -10.18 25.62 -3.19
C GLU A 56 -11.14 24.46 -2.98
N ALA A 57 -10.68 23.23 -3.25
CA ALA A 57 -11.47 22.01 -3.09
C ALA A 57 -11.35 21.35 -1.71
N SER A 58 -10.65 21.97 -0.76
CA SER A 58 -10.21 21.32 0.48
C SER A 58 -11.36 20.71 1.30
N ASP A 59 -12.51 21.38 1.35
CA ASP A 59 -13.70 20.93 2.08
C ASP A 59 -14.42 19.72 1.45
N PHE A 60 -14.12 19.38 0.20
CA PHE A 60 -14.84 18.36 -0.56
C PHE A 60 -13.94 17.45 -1.39
N LEU A 61 -12.65 17.34 -1.06
CA LEU A 61 -11.71 16.43 -1.73
C LEU A 61 -12.24 14.98 -1.77
N ASN A 62 -12.90 14.52 -0.71
CA ASN A 62 -13.51 13.19 -0.61
C ASN A 62 -14.75 13.00 -1.53
N ASN A 63 -15.25 14.08 -2.14
CA ASN A 63 -16.41 14.08 -3.02
C ASN A 63 -16.04 14.37 -4.49
N LEU A 64 -14.75 14.26 -4.83
CA LEU A 64 -14.28 14.39 -6.22
C LEU A 64 -14.20 13.04 -6.90
N TYR A 65 -14.74 12.96 -8.10
CA TYR A 65 -14.90 11.73 -8.88
C TYR A 65 -14.40 11.90 -10.31
N ILE A 66 -13.99 10.79 -10.92
CA ILE A 66 -13.73 10.69 -12.37
C ILE A 66 -14.64 9.64 -12.98
N LYS A 67 -14.79 9.66 -14.30
CA LYS A 67 -15.45 8.56 -15.01
C LYS A 67 -14.63 7.29 -14.88
N LYS A 68 -15.29 6.15 -14.65
CA LYS A 68 -14.63 4.83 -14.58
C LYS A 68 -13.83 4.51 -15.85
N GLU A 69 -14.32 4.92 -17.02
CA GLU A 69 -13.63 4.75 -18.31
C GLU A 69 -12.33 5.56 -18.43
N ASP A 70 -12.20 6.66 -17.68
CA ASP A 70 -11.00 7.50 -17.65
C ASP A 70 -9.94 6.97 -16.66
N ALA A 71 -10.26 5.96 -15.85
CA ALA A 71 -9.30 5.33 -14.93
C ALA A 71 -8.05 4.82 -15.65
N ARG A 72 -8.20 4.33 -16.89
CA ARG A 72 -7.07 3.90 -17.73
C ARG A 72 -6.07 5.01 -18.00
N ILE A 73 -6.52 6.25 -18.16
CA ILE A 73 -5.67 7.42 -18.44
C ILE A 73 -4.78 7.68 -17.22
N VAL A 74 -5.34 7.58 -16.02
CA VAL A 74 -4.60 7.72 -14.76
C VAL A 74 -3.56 6.60 -14.62
N LEU A 75 -3.95 5.35 -14.88
CA LEU A 75 -3.03 4.21 -14.85
C LEU A 75 -1.88 4.33 -15.87
N GLU A 76 -2.17 4.77 -17.09
CA GLU A 76 -1.17 5.06 -18.13
C GLU A 76 -0.21 6.19 -17.72
N GLY A 77 -0.73 7.23 -17.06
CA GLY A 77 0.10 8.30 -16.50
C GLY A 77 1.07 7.79 -15.43
N ILE A 78 0.60 6.95 -14.50
CA ILE A 78 1.43 6.34 -13.45
C ILE A 78 2.49 5.44 -14.08
N HIS A 79 2.11 4.62 -15.06
CA HIS A 79 3.03 3.78 -15.82
C HIS A 79 4.15 4.60 -16.47
N LYS A 80 3.81 5.69 -17.16
CA LYS A 80 4.82 6.56 -17.80
C LYS A 80 5.79 7.15 -16.77
N LYS A 81 5.30 7.56 -15.61
CA LYS A 81 6.15 8.05 -14.51
C LYS A 81 7.07 6.96 -13.96
N LEU A 82 6.57 5.76 -13.71
CA LEU A 82 7.36 4.62 -13.23
C LEU A 82 8.49 4.29 -14.20
N LYS A 83 8.20 4.18 -15.51
CA LYS A 83 9.23 3.96 -16.54
C LYS A 83 10.30 5.05 -16.53
N GLY A 84 9.89 6.31 -16.49
CA GLY A 84 10.83 7.43 -16.40
C GLY A 84 11.65 7.46 -15.11
N LEU A 85 11.19 6.81 -14.03
CA LEU A 85 11.96 6.65 -12.79
C LEU A 85 12.95 5.48 -12.90
N PHE A 86 12.57 4.37 -13.53
CA PHE A 86 13.48 3.23 -13.76
C PHE A 86 14.69 3.57 -14.64
N GLU A 87 14.56 4.58 -15.51
CA GLU A 87 15.66 5.09 -16.34
C GLU A 87 16.63 6.02 -15.59
N LYS A 88 16.26 6.49 -14.38
CA LYS A 88 17.12 7.38 -13.58
C LYS A 88 18.15 6.59 -12.77
N SER A 89 19.16 7.30 -12.30
CA SER A 89 20.16 6.76 -11.37
C SER A 89 19.46 6.21 -10.10
N PRO A 90 19.86 5.02 -9.59
CA PRO A 90 19.27 4.36 -8.42
C PRO A 90 19.69 5.02 -7.10
N ASN A 91 19.41 6.31 -6.98
CA ASN A 91 19.61 7.08 -5.76
C ASN A 91 18.32 7.12 -4.93
N LEU A 92 18.45 7.71 -3.74
CA LEU A 92 17.37 7.76 -2.78
C LEU A 92 16.10 8.47 -3.29
N GLU A 93 16.26 9.55 -4.06
CA GLU A 93 15.13 10.30 -4.61
C GLU A 93 14.36 9.47 -5.65
N THR A 94 15.08 8.78 -6.54
CA THR A 94 14.50 7.89 -7.53
C THR A 94 13.69 6.78 -6.87
N VAL A 95 14.27 6.11 -5.86
CA VAL A 95 13.58 5.00 -5.19
C VAL A 95 12.34 5.48 -4.42
N LYS A 96 12.43 6.62 -3.72
CA LYS A 96 11.24 7.25 -3.11
C LYS A 96 10.16 7.56 -4.14
N GLY A 97 10.56 8.04 -5.31
CA GLY A 97 9.65 8.26 -6.43
C GLY A 97 8.95 6.98 -6.85
N ILE A 98 9.69 5.88 -7.03
CA ILE A 98 9.15 4.58 -7.45
C ILE A 98 8.07 4.09 -6.47
N PHE A 99 8.39 4.05 -5.18
CA PHE A 99 7.44 3.58 -4.17
C PHE A 99 6.26 4.54 -3.97
N SER A 100 6.47 5.85 -4.16
CA SER A 100 5.38 6.82 -4.14
C SER A 100 4.39 6.60 -5.29
N GLU A 101 4.90 6.35 -6.51
CA GLU A 101 4.03 6.08 -7.67
C GLU A 101 3.38 4.70 -7.58
N LEU A 102 4.06 3.71 -7.00
CA LEU A 102 3.45 2.40 -6.74
C LEU A 102 2.33 2.48 -5.67
N GLY A 103 2.47 3.38 -4.70
CA GLY A 103 1.39 3.73 -3.78
C GLY A 103 0.20 4.39 -4.48
N ASN A 104 0.45 5.33 -5.40
CA ASN A 104 -0.61 5.93 -6.21
C ASN A 104 -1.33 4.87 -7.06
N LEU A 105 -0.58 3.91 -7.63
CA LEU A 105 -1.14 2.79 -8.37
C LEU A 105 -2.05 1.95 -7.48
N MET A 106 -1.58 1.59 -6.28
CA MET A 106 -2.36 0.81 -5.32
C MET A 106 -3.63 1.56 -4.90
N ASP A 107 -3.57 2.86 -4.61
CA ASP A 107 -4.75 3.67 -4.29
C ASP A 107 -5.77 3.66 -5.44
N ALA A 108 -5.32 3.83 -6.68
CA ALA A 108 -6.18 3.80 -7.86
C ALA A 108 -6.85 2.42 -8.04
N VAL A 109 -6.09 1.34 -7.84
CA VAL A 109 -6.62 -0.03 -7.94
C VAL A 109 -7.55 -0.39 -6.79
N LEU A 110 -7.28 0.08 -5.57
CA LEU A 110 -8.18 -0.11 -4.43
C LEU A 110 -9.51 0.63 -4.61
N ALA A 111 -9.51 1.78 -5.31
CA ALA A 111 -10.73 2.51 -5.65
C ALA A 111 -11.60 1.78 -6.70
N LEU A 112 -10.99 0.98 -7.57
CA LEU A 112 -11.69 0.18 -8.59
C LEU A 112 -11.07 -1.22 -8.70
N PRO A 113 -11.32 -2.11 -7.73
CA PRO A 113 -10.72 -3.44 -7.72
C PRO A 113 -11.30 -4.28 -8.86
N SER A 114 -10.44 -4.71 -9.77
CA SER A 114 -10.74 -5.70 -10.81
C SER A 114 -9.53 -6.60 -11.05
N LYS A 115 -9.75 -7.70 -11.75
CA LYS A 115 -8.67 -8.62 -12.15
C LYS A 115 -7.62 -7.88 -12.97
N GLU A 116 -8.06 -7.09 -13.95
CA GLU A 116 -7.21 -6.34 -14.86
C GLU A 116 -6.36 -5.33 -14.10
N ASN A 117 -6.98 -4.56 -13.19
CA ASN A 117 -6.27 -3.55 -12.41
C ASN A 117 -5.26 -4.17 -11.44
N LEU A 118 -5.59 -5.30 -10.81
CA LEU A 118 -4.63 -6.00 -9.96
C LEU A 118 -3.47 -6.60 -10.75
N LYS A 119 -3.70 -7.08 -11.98
CA LYS A 119 -2.63 -7.54 -12.87
C LYS A 119 -1.67 -6.40 -13.24
N VAL A 120 -2.16 -5.16 -13.32
CA VAL A 120 -1.30 -3.97 -13.49
C VAL A 120 -0.40 -3.75 -12.26
N VAL A 121 -0.94 -3.88 -11.05
CA VAL A 121 -0.14 -3.83 -9.81
C VAL A 121 0.90 -4.95 -9.78
N GLU A 122 0.50 -6.20 -10.04
CA GLU A 122 1.40 -7.35 -10.11
C GLU A 122 2.57 -7.10 -11.08
N HIS A 123 2.27 -6.59 -12.28
CA HIS A 123 3.27 -6.27 -13.29
C HIS A 123 4.28 -5.22 -12.80
N PHE A 124 3.81 -4.05 -12.36
CA PHE A 124 4.70 -2.97 -11.94
C PHE A 124 5.45 -3.28 -10.66
N THR A 125 4.82 -3.91 -9.67
CA THR A 125 5.53 -4.37 -8.48
C THR A 125 6.60 -5.40 -8.86
N GLY A 126 6.34 -6.22 -9.89
CA GLY A 126 7.32 -7.12 -10.48
C GLY A 126 8.52 -6.40 -11.10
N GLU A 127 8.30 -5.34 -11.86
CA GLU A 127 9.38 -4.49 -12.42
C GLU A 127 10.16 -3.79 -11.30
N VAL A 128 9.47 -3.29 -10.27
CA VAL A 128 10.11 -2.70 -9.09
C VAL A 128 10.99 -3.73 -8.39
N ALA A 129 10.51 -4.96 -8.18
CA ALA A 129 11.32 -6.01 -7.59
C ALA A 129 12.59 -6.26 -8.42
N GLN A 130 12.46 -6.46 -9.73
CA GLN A 130 13.62 -6.66 -10.61
C GLN A 130 14.61 -5.49 -10.55
N TYR A 131 14.11 -4.25 -10.54
CA TYR A 131 14.93 -3.06 -10.38
C TYR A 131 15.66 -3.04 -9.03
N MET A 132 14.97 -3.38 -7.94
CA MET A 132 15.57 -3.41 -6.58
C MET A 132 16.60 -4.52 -6.44
N GLU A 133 16.36 -5.70 -7.03
CA GLU A 133 17.30 -6.81 -7.05
C GLU A 133 18.59 -6.45 -7.80
N ALA A 134 18.45 -5.81 -8.97
CA ALA A 134 19.58 -5.31 -9.75
C ALA A 134 20.32 -4.16 -9.03
N ASN A 135 19.66 -3.44 -8.12
CA ASN A 135 20.17 -2.28 -7.43
C ASN A 135 20.03 -2.42 -5.90
N LYS A 136 20.64 -3.45 -5.30
CA LYS A 136 20.47 -3.78 -3.86
C LYS A 136 20.65 -2.60 -2.90
N ASN A 137 21.60 -1.71 -3.19
CA ASN A 137 21.80 -0.49 -2.39
C ASN A 137 20.56 0.41 -2.38
N ALA A 138 19.87 0.56 -3.51
CA ALA A 138 18.61 1.29 -3.60
C ALA A 138 17.49 0.64 -2.76
N ALA A 139 17.41 -0.70 -2.78
CA ALA A 139 16.47 -1.47 -1.95
C ALA A 139 16.72 -1.28 -0.45
N TYR A 140 17.97 -1.14 -0.05
CA TYR A 140 18.33 -0.85 1.34
C TYR A 140 18.02 0.59 1.72
N LEU A 141 18.31 1.56 0.85
CA LEU A 141 18.05 2.97 1.11
C LEU A 141 16.56 3.27 1.36
N VAL A 142 15.65 2.56 0.70
CA VAL A 142 14.22 2.82 0.87
C VAL A 142 13.70 2.40 2.24
N ALA A 143 14.23 1.32 2.82
CA ALA A 143 13.84 0.83 4.15
C ALA A 143 13.94 1.91 5.26
N PHE A 144 14.77 2.94 5.06
CA PHE A 144 15.03 3.96 6.08
C PHE A 144 14.42 5.33 5.80
N THR A 145 13.77 5.52 4.66
CA THR A 145 13.57 6.89 4.14
C THR A 145 12.19 7.17 3.56
N LEU A 146 11.30 6.20 3.66
CA LEU A 146 9.92 6.32 3.20
C LEU A 146 9.18 7.46 3.89
N LYS A 147 8.26 8.06 3.13
CA LYS A 147 7.37 9.09 3.67
C LYS A 147 6.49 8.45 4.75
N LYS A 148 6.27 9.21 5.81
CA LYS A 148 5.34 8.86 6.87
C LYS A 148 4.06 9.63 6.64
N ASP A 149 2.98 8.94 6.31
CA ASP A 149 1.65 9.53 6.12
C ASP A 149 0.59 8.42 6.31
N PHE A 150 -0.64 8.81 6.63
CA PHE A 150 -1.72 7.87 6.87
C PHE A 150 -2.51 7.54 5.61
N SER A 151 -2.25 6.37 5.03
CA SER A 151 -3.13 5.73 4.04
C SER A 151 -2.75 4.26 3.90
N THR A 152 -3.71 3.38 3.61
CA THR A 152 -3.44 1.96 3.34
C THR A 152 -2.42 1.78 2.21
N ALA A 153 -2.56 2.48 1.07
CA ALA A 153 -1.63 2.28 -0.05
C ALA A 153 -0.17 2.68 0.24
N LEU A 154 0.05 3.79 0.97
CA LEU A 154 1.41 4.14 1.39
C LEU A 154 1.95 3.16 2.42
N HIS A 155 1.14 2.71 3.37
CA HIS A 155 1.55 1.69 4.32
C HIS A 155 1.98 0.42 3.58
N THR A 156 1.15 -0.08 2.68
CA THR A 156 1.46 -1.24 1.84
C THR A 156 2.71 -1.03 0.99
N SER A 157 2.90 0.17 0.44
CA SER A 157 4.12 0.51 -0.30
C SER A 157 5.36 0.54 0.58
N ASN A 158 5.24 1.07 1.79
CA ASN A 158 6.31 1.14 2.76
C ASN A 158 6.71 -0.27 3.24
N VAL A 159 5.73 -1.13 3.54
CA VAL A 159 5.94 -2.54 3.88
C VAL A 159 6.60 -3.27 2.71
N GLY A 160 6.12 -3.06 1.47
CA GLY A 160 6.73 -3.64 0.29
C GLY A 160 8.20 -3.23 0.08
N ALA A 161 8.54 -1.97 0.37
CA ALA A 161 9.93 -1.49 0.35
C ALA A 161 10.80 -2.13 1.44
N LEU A 162 10.28 -2.23 2.67
CA LEU A 162 10.97 -2.89 3.78
C LEU A 162 11.23 -4.37 3.48
N VAL A 163 10.20 -5.07 2.97
CA VAL A 163 10.30 -6.48 2.56
C VAL A 163 11.27 -6.64 1.41
N SER A 164 11.24 -5.74 0.42
CA SER A 164 12.20 -5.73 -0.70
C SER A 164 13.65 -5.67 -0.21
N GLY A 165 13.97 -4.77 0.71
CA GLY A 165 15.32 -4.71 1.28
C GLY A 165 15.65 -5.93 2.16
N PHE A 166 14.72 -6.34 3.02
CA PHE A 166 14.96 -7.41 3.99
C PHE A 166 15.06 -8.80 3.33
N ALA A 167 14.25 -9.07 2.31
CA ALA A 167 14.33 -10.31 1.54
C ALA A 167 15.67 -10.45 0.82
N LEU A 168 16.20 -9.38 0.22
CA LEU A 168 17.54 -9.39 -0.37
C LEU A 168 18.63 -9.63 0.68
N HIS A 169 18.45 -9.10 1.89
CA HIS A 169 19.35 -9.36 3.02
C HIS A 169 19.34 -10.83 3.44
N GLN A 170 18.15 -11.46 3.43
CA GLN A 170 17.95 -12.89 3.70
C GLN A 170 18.38 -13.81 2.52
N GLY A 171 18.83 -13.24 1.40
CA GLY A 171 19.34 -14.00 0.26
C GLY A 171 18.30 -14.45 -0.75
N PHE A 172 17.06 -13.96 -0.66
CA PHE A 172 16.04 -14.19 -1.69
C PHE A 172 16.49 -13.60 -3.03
N GLN A 173 16.20 -14.29 -4.13
CA GLN A 173 16.55 -13.87 -5.48
C GLN A 173 15.55 -14.38 -6.53
N GLY A 174 15.58 -13.80 -7.72
CA GLY A 174 14.78 -14.22 -8.88
C GLY A 174 13.27 -14.22 -8.61
N ASP A 175 12.60 -15.26 -9.08
CA ASP A 175 11.14 -15.35 -9.00
C ASP A 175 10.62 -15.44 -7.55
N GLU A 176 11.38 -16.04 -6.64
CA GLU A 176 11.00 -16.13 -5.23
C GLU A 176 10.97 -14.75 -4.57
N TYR A 177 12.04 -13.96 -4.78
CA TYR A 177 12.12 -12.58 -4.32
C TYR A 177 11.00 -11.72 -4.91
N LYS A 178 10.83 -11.77 -6.23
CA LYS A 178 9.77 -11.04 -6.94
C LYS A 178 8.39 -11.38 -6.39
N ARG A 179 8.10 -12.68 -6.19
CA ARG A 179 6.81 -13.14 -5.66
C ARG A 179 6.58 -12.63 -4.24
N LEU A 180 7.59 -12.67 -3.37
CA LEU A 180 7.50 -12.17 -2.00
C LEU A 180 7.24 -10.66 -1.94
N VAL A 181 7.92 -9.87 -2.79
CA VAL A 181 7.69 -8.42 -2.87
C VAL A 181 6.26 -8.12 -3.33
N ILE A 182 5.76 -8.81 -4.37
CA ILE A 182 4.37 -8.65 -4.82
C ILE A 182 3.39 -9.04 -3.71
N ALA A 183 3.63 -10.16 -3.02
CA ALA A 183 2.79 -10.61 -1.92
C ALA A 183 2.74 -9.58 -0.77
N ALA A 184 3.89 -8.98 -0.43
CA ALA A 184 3.96 -7.90 0.56
C ALA A 184 3.20 -6.65 0.10
N PHE A 185 3.21 -6.32 -1.18
CA PHE A 185 2.38 -5.24 -1.73
C PHE A 185 0.89 -5.56 -1.76
N MET A 186 0.48 -6.81 -1.61
CA MET A 186 -0.93 -7.20 -1.65
C MET A 186 -1.47 -7.66 -0.30
N HIS A 187 -0.63 -7.69 0.75
CA HIS A 187 -0.98 -8.28 2.05
C HIS A 187 -2.28 -7.71 2.64
N ASP A 188 -2.51 -6.43 2.39
CA ASP A 188 -3.58 -5.63 2.98
C ASP A 188 -4.76 -5.36 2.04
N ILE A 189 -4.79 -5.99 0.85
CA ILE A 189 -5.80 -5.69 -0.19
C ILE A 189 -7.24 -5.87 0.29
N GLY A 190 -7.46 -6.75 1.28
CA GLY A 190 -8.77 -6.97 1.89
C GLY A 190 -9.31 -5.79 2.69
N LYS A 191 -8.50 -4.77 3.01
CA LYS A 191 -8.96 -3.54 3.68
C LYS A 191 -9.94 -2.74 2.82
N VAL A 192 -10.04 -3.01 1.52
CA VAL A 192 -11.10 -2.45 0.65
C VAL A 192 -12.52 -2.79 1.12
N LYS A 193 -12.69 -3.84 1.93
CA LYS A 193 -13.97 -4.25 2.51
C LYS A 193 -14.25 -3.64 3.88
N VAL A 194 -13.28 -2.93 4.47
CA VAL A 194 -13.44 -2.22 5.75
C VAL A 194 -14.01 -0.84 5.47
N SER A 195 -15.01 -0.40 6.23
CA SER A 195 -15.58 0.93 6.05
C SER A 195 -14.60 2.04 6.41
N ASP A 196 -14.70 3.17 5.71
CA ASP A 196 -13.89 4.36 6.01
C ASP A 196 -14.07 4.86 7.45
N SER A 197 -15.25 4.69 8.05
CA SER A 197 -15.51 5.04 9.45
C SER A 197 -14.64 4.27 10.45
N ILE A 198 -14.26 3.03 10.12
CA ILE A 198 -13.36 2.20 10.92
C ILE A 198 -11.92 2.47 10.50
N LEU A 199 -11.65 2.40 9.20
CA LEU A 199 -10.30 2.52 8.65
C LEU A 199 -9.67 3.87 8.97
N LYS A 200 -10.44 4.96 8.90
CA LYS A 200 -10.01 6.35 9.10
C LYS A 200 -10.58 6.97 10.38
N LYS A 201 -11.00 6.17 11.36
CA LYS A 201 -11.50 6.68 12.67
C LYS A 201 -10.49 7.70 13.25
N PRO A 202 -10.84 8.62 14.17
CA PRO A 202 -9.92 9.41 15.01
C PRO A 202 -9.76 8.85 16.46
N GLY A 203 -9.61 7.53 16.68
CA GLY A 203 -9.17 6.96 17.97
C GLY A 203 -8.97 5.45 17.94
N LYS A 204 -8.71 4.83 19.10
CA LYS A 204 -8.69 3.35 19.21
C LYS A 204 -10.01 2.76 18.68
N LEU A 205 -9.89 1.63 17.99
CA LEU A 205 -11.05 0.83 17.59
C LEU A 205 -11.73 0.25 18.84
N THR A 206 -13.06 0.14 18.81
CA THR A 206 -13.78 -0.72 19.77
C THR A 206 -13.50 -2.18 19.47
N ASP A 207 -13.86 -3.08 20.39
CA ASP A 207 -13.67 -4.51 20.18
C ASP A 207 -14.46 -5.00 18.95
N GLU A 208 -15.67 -4.48 18.73
CA GLU A 208 -16.50 -4.82 17.55
C GLU A 208 -15.89 -4.32 16.25
N GLU A 209 -15.37 -3.08 16.23
CA GLU A 209 -14.68 -2.52 15.08
C GLU A 209 -13.39 -3.28 14.78
N PHE A 210 -12.69 -3.74 15.82
CA PHE A 210 -11.49 -4.55 15.68
C PHE A 210 -11.80 -5.95 15.13
N GLU A 211 -12.89 -6.58 15.54
CA GLU A 211 -13.35 -7.85 14.94
C GLU A 211 -13.74 -7.70 13.46
N ILE A 212 -14.20 -6.52 13.03
CA ILE A 212 -14.37 -6.22 11.60
C ILE A 212 -13.01 -6.09 10.91
N MET A 213 -12.08 -5.33 11.49
CA MET A 213 -10.73 -5.15 10.95
C MET A 213 -10.02 -6.50 10.76
N LYS A 214 -10.16 -7.44 11.72
CA LYS A 214 -9.56 -8.78 11.66
C LYS A 214 -10.01 -9.65 10.48
N LYS A 215 -11.04 -9.24 9.73
CA LYS A 215 -11.52 -9.98 8.55
C LYS A 215 -10.73 -9.66 7.28
N HIS A 216 -9.94 -8.58 7.26
CA HIS A 216 -9.22 -8.19 6.04
C HIS A 216 -8.24 -9.25 5.51
N PRO A 217 -7.57 -10.11 6.31
CA PRO A 217 -6.72 -11.17 5.75
C PRO A 217 -7.54 -12.18 4.94
N VAL A 218 -8.71 -12.54 5.46
CA VAL A 218 -9.63 -13.49 4.81
C VAL A 218 -10.21 -12.88 3.53
N TRP A 219 -10.66 -11.62 3.59
CA TRP A 219 -11.16 -10.91 2.42
C TRP A 219 -10.08 -10.73 1.34
N GLY A 220 -8.85 -10.41 1.76
CA GLY A 220 -7.71 -10.29 0.85
C GLY A 220 -7.42 -11.61 0.15
N ALA A 221 -7.34 -12.70 0.90
CA ALA A 221 -7.19 -14.04 0.35
C ALA A 221 -8.30 -14.43 -0.65
N GLN A 222 -9.56 -14.12 -0.33
CA GLN A 222 -10.69 -14.38 -1.22
C GLN A 222 -10.60 -13.57 -2.51
N MET A 223 -10.25 -12.28 -2.42
CA MET A 223 -10.06 -11.42 -3.59
C MET A 223 -8.93 -11.93 -4.48
N LEU A 224 -7.78 -12.27 -3.91
CA LEU A 224 -6.64 -12.77 -4.69
C LEU A 224 -6.99 -14.07 -5.43
N LYS A 225 -7.72 -14.99 -4.79
CA LYS A 225 -8.23 -16.21 -5.46
C LYS A 225 -9.23 -15.87 -6.57
N GLN A 226 -10.14 -14.93 -6.33
CA GLN A 226 -11.12 -14.50 -7.33
C GLN A 226 -10.45 -13.95 -8.60
N TYR A 227 -9.23 -13.42 -8.47
CA TYR A 227 -8.49 -12.77 -9.56
C TYR A 227 -7.34 -13.62 -10.12
N ASP A 228 -7.30 -14.92 -9.84
CA ASP A 228 -6.27 -15.87 -10.27
C ASP A 228 -4.85 -15.42 -9.83
N MET A 229 -4.74 -15.09 -8.54
CA MET A 229 -3.52 -14.61 -7.87
C MET A 229 -3.16 -15.47 -6.65
N ASP A 230 -3.44 -16.78 -6.72
CA ASP A 230 -3.29 -17.75 -5.63
C ASP A 230 -1.90 -17.75 -5.00
N GLN A 231 -0.86 -17.47 -5.78
CA GLN A 231 0.54 -17.44 -5.32
C GLN A 231 0.85 -16.35 -4.26
N TYR A 232 -0.05 -15.37 -4.06
CA TYR A 232 0.10 -14.29 -3.07
C TYR A 232 -0.82 -14.46 -1.85
N VAL A 233 -1.75 -15.43 -1.90
CA VAL A 233 -2.79 -15.64 -0.87
C VAL A 233 -2.21 -15.87 0.51
N THR A 234 -1.12 -16.63 0.59
CA THR A 234 -0.52 -17.06 1.86
C THR A 234 -0.13 -15.86 2.74
N VAL A 235 0.56 -14.88 2.17
CA VAL A 235 0.98 -13.68 2.91
C VAL A 235 -0.24 -12.86 3.33
N ALA A 236 -1.17 -12.61 2.40
CA ALA A 236 -2.39 -11.86 2.71
C ALA A 236 -3.20 -12.52 3.84
N LEU A 237 -3.27 -13.85 3.88
CA LEU A 237 -4.02 -14.58 4.89
C LEU A 237 -3.31 -14.65 6.26
N CYS A 238 -1.98 -14.77 6.27
CA CYS A 238 -1.23 -15.18 7.47
C CYS A 238 -0.35 -14.09 8.08
N HIS A 239 -0.22 -12.89 7.50
CA HIS A 239 0.69 -11.84 8.01
C HIS A 239 0.35 -11.34 9.44
N HIS A 240 -0.85 -11.65 9.96
CA HIS A 240 -1.25 -11.35 11.34
C HIS A 240 -1.27 -12.57 12.29
N GLU A 241 -0.74 -13.72 11.85
CA GLU A 241 -0.57 -14.91 12.68
C GLU A 241 0.69 -14.82 13.54
N TYR A 242 0.60 -15.07 14.84
CA TYR A 242 1.75 -15.02 15.76
C TYR A 242 2.16 -16.43 16.15
N ILE A 243 3.46 -16.70 16.36
CA ILE A 243 3.95 -18.06 16.60
C ILE A 243 3.40 -18.70 17.89
N ASP A 244 2.90 -17.90 18.85
CA ASP A 244 2.20 -18.35 20.05
C ASP A 244 0.73 -18.77 19.82
N GLY A 245 0.18 -18.48 18.62
CA GLY A 245 -1.21 -18.72 18.25
C GLY A 245 -2.19 -17.65 18.72
N SER A 246 -1.71 -16.51 19.25
CA SER A 246 -2.55 -15.37 19.62
C SER A 246 -2.94 -14.49 18.44
N GLY A 247 -2.44 -14.81 17.24
CA GLY A 247 -2.74 -14.12 15.99
C GLY A 247 -4.08 -14.50 15.39
N TYR A 248 -4.32 -14.02 14.17
CA TYR A 248 -5.56 -14.25 13.43
C TYR A 248 -5.27 -14.33 11.92
N PRO A 249 -6.16 -14.93 11.11
CA PRO A 249 -7.52 -15.40 11.43
C PRO A 249 -7.64 -16.83 11.98
N ALA A 250 -6.65 -17.69 11.78
CA ALA A 250 -6.70 -19.12 12.11
C ALA A 250 -5.97 -19.50 13.41
N GLY A 251 -5.18 -18.60 13.99
CA GLY A 251 -4.45 -18.88 15.24
C GLY A 251 -3.34 -19.91 15.03
N LEU A 252 -2.64 -19.81 13.91
CA LEU A 252 -1.55 -20.71 13.54
C LEU A 252 -0.39 -20.59 14.54
N LYS A 253 0.39 -21.66 14.70
CA LYS A 253 1.47 -21.75 15.69
C LYS A 253 2.78 -22.20 15.06
N GLY A 254 3.88 -21.57 15.47
CA GLY A 254 5.24 -21.90 15.02
C GLY A 254 5.34 -22.13 13.51
N ASP A 255 5.82 -23.30 13.12
CA ASP A 255 6.09 -23.70 11.73
C ASP A 255 4.84 -23.85 10.85
N LYS A 256 3.64 -23.75 11.43
CA LYS A 256 2.41 -23.68 10.62
C LYS A 256 2.24 -22.33 9.93
N ILE A 257 2.94 -21.29 10.41
CA ILE A 257 2.98 -19.99 9.77
C ILE A 257 4.07 -20.03 8.70
N PRO A 258 3.75 -19.76 7.42
CA PRO A 258 4.77 -19.77 6.37
C PRO A 258 5.82 -18.68 6.59
N ASP A 259 7.08 -18.96 6.28
CA ASP A 259 8.21 -18.07 6.61
C ASP A 259 8.09 -16.70 5.92
N GLU A 260 7.55 -16.66 4.70
CA GLU A 260 7.23 -15.41 4.01
C GLU A 260 6.22 -14.55 4.78
N ALA A 261 5.22 -15.16 5.41
CA ALA A 261 4.25 -14.45 6.22
C ALA A 261 4.89 -13.92 7.51
N LYS A 262 5.83 -14.67 8.13
CA LYS A 262 6.63 -14.20 9.27
C LYS A 262 7.52 -13.01 8.88
N LEU A 263 8.16 -13.07 7.72
CA LEU A 263 9.01 -12.01 7.18
C LEU A 263 8.19 -10.74 6.90
N VAL A 264 7.04 -10.86 6.24
CA VAL A 264 6.15 -9.71 6.00
C VAL A 264 5.59 -9.17 7.32
N GLN A 265 5.25 -10.05 8.27
CA GLN A 265 4.73 -9.65 9.59
C GLN A 265 5.69 -8.72 10.35
N ILE A 266 6.98 -9.07 10.44
CA ILE A 266 7.92 -8.23 11.20
C ILE A 266 8.11 -6.87 10.52
N CYS A 267 8.09 -6.82 9.18
CA CYS A 267 8.12 -5.58 8.41
C CYS A 267 6.84 -4.75 8.60
N ASP A 268 5.66 -5.39 8.57
CA ASP A 268 4.35 -4.76 8.78
C ASP A 268 4.25 -4.12 10.17
N ILE A 269 4.58 -4.87 11.22
CA ILE A 269 4.61 -4.36 12.59
C ILE A 269 5.57 -3.16 12.69
N TYR A 270 6.78 -3.30 12.15
CA TYR A 270 7.77 -2.22 12.20
C TYR A 270 7.31 -0.95 11.46
N GLU A 271 6.72 -1.10 10.27
CA GLU A 271 6.15 0.02 9.52
C GLU A 271 5.01 0.66 10.33
N ALA A 272 4.06 -0.13 10.84
CA ALA A 272 2.93 0.38 11.60
C ALA A 272 3.35 1.15 12.86
N LEU A 273 4.51 0.83 13.43
CA LEU A 273 5.12 1.49 14.57
C LEU A 273 5.88 2.77 14.19
N THR A 274 6.51 2.80 13.03
CA THR A 274 7.36 3.92 12.57
C THR A 274 6.66 4.90 11.62
N GLY A 275 5.53 4.51 11.04
CA GLY A 275 4.66 5.35 10.20
C GLY A 275 3.79 6.30 11.02
N ILE A 276 3.14 7.25 10.33
CA ILE A 276 2.13 8.13 10.95
C ILE A 276 0.76 7.45 10.88
N ARG A 277 0.02 7.49 11.99
CA ARG A 277 -1.38 7.05 12.09
C ARG A 277 -2.23 8.20 12.63
N PRO A 278 -3.56 8.21 12.45
CA PRO A 278 -4.39 9.36 12.83
C PRO A 278 -4.43 9.57 14.35
N TYR A 279 -4.04 8.55 15.14
CA TYR A 279 -3.99 8.61 16.62
C TYR A 279 -2.58 8.69 17.17
N ARG A 280 -1.57 8.64 16.31
CA ARG A 280 -0.20 8.38 16.76
C ARG A 280 0.83 8.96 15.81
N ASN A 281 1.68 9.81 16.36
CA ASN A 281 2.89 10.25 15.69
C ASN A 281 3.86 9.08 15.47
N SER A 282 4.72 9.20 14.46
CA SER A 282 5.73 8.20 14.18
C SER A 282 6.69 8.00 15.34
N MET A 283 7.02 6.75 15.67
CA MET A 283 8.14 6.49 16.57
C MET A 283 9.48 6.58 15.87
N GLU A 284 10.51 6.89 16.65
CA GLU A 284 11.87 6.72 16.22
C GLU A 284 12.20 5.23 16.04
N PRO A 285 13.05 4.87 15.05
CA PRO A 285 13.38 3.48 14.75
C PRO A 285 13.84 2.64 15.95
N PHE A 286 14.59 3.23 16.87
CA PHE A 286 15.07 2.53 18.08
C PHE A 286 13.94 2.21 19.05
N ASP A 287 13.00 3.14 19.23
CA ASP A 287 11.83 2.94 20.10
C ASP A 287 10.89 1.91 19.49
N ALA A 288 10.72 1.92 18.17
CA ALA A 288 9.94 0.91 17.45
C ALA A 288 10.53 -0.49 17.64
N LEU A 289 11.85 -0.65 17.52
CA LEU A 289 12.53 -1.93 17.78
C LEU A 289 12.42 -2.37 19.24
N THR A 290 12.54 -1.44 20.18
CA THR A 290 12.37 -1.72 21.61
C THR A 290 10.95 -2.20 21.91
N LEU A 291 9.94 -1.54 21.36
CA LEU A 291 8.54 -1.95 21.50
C LEU A 291 8.29 -3.30 20.81
N LEU A 292 8.83 -3.52 19.62
CA LEU A 292 8.73 -4.78 18.89
C LEU A 292 9.32 -5.94 19.73
N ARG A 293 10.50 -5.73 20.34
CA ARG A 293 11.10 -6.68 21.29
C ARG A 293 10.19 -6.94 22.49
N ASP A 294 9.69 -5.88 23.13
CA ASP A 294 9.01 -6.01 24.42
C ASP A 294 7.55 -6.49 24.30
N GLN A 295 6.85 -6.13 23.22
CA GLN A 295 5.45 -6.49 23.00
C GLN A 295 5.26 -7.76 22.17
N PHE A 296 6.24 -8.13 21.33
CA PHE A 296 6.13 -9.30 20.46
C PHE A 296 7.14 -10.37 20.82
N LEU A 297 8.44 -10.08 20.78
CA LEU A 297 9.47 -11.11 21.02
C LEU A 297 9.40 -11.68 22.45
N LYS A 298 9.44 -10.83 23.49
CA LYS A 298 9.39 -11.28 24.90
C LYS A 298 8.10 -12.00 25.27
N LYS A 299 7.02 -11.77 24.49
CA LYS A 299 5.74 -12.45 24.66
C LYS A 299 5.62 -13.73 23.82
N GLY A 300 6.67 -14.10 23.08
CA GLY A 300 6.69 -15.30 22.24
C GLY A 300 5.87 -15.20 20.97
N LYS A 301 5.59 -13.98 20.47
CA LYS A 301 4.76 -13.77 19.26
C LYS A 301 5.51 -13.84 17.95
N ILE A 302 6.82 -13.60 17.97
CA ILE A 302 7.72 -13.62 16.82
C ILE A 302 8.99 -14.39 17.17
N GLU A 303 9.67 -14.90 16.15
CA GLU A 303 10.89 -15.69 16.31
C GLU A 303 12.08 -14.80 16.69
N LYS A 304 12.94 -15.32 17.56
CA LYS A 304 14.14 -14.61 18.02
C LYS A 304 15.12 -14.39 16.89
N ASP A 305 15.37 -15.41 16.07
CA ASP A 305 16.36 -15.35 15.01
C ASP A 305 15.92 -14.35 13.92
N LEU A 306 14.64 -14.40 13.52
CA LEU A 306 14.04 -13.41 12.62
C LEU A 306 14.15 -11.98 13.15
N TYR A 307 13.91 -11.76 14.46
CA TYR A 307 14.09 -10.45 15.07
C TYR A 307 15.54 -9.96 15.00
N VAL A 308 16.50 -10.83 15.31
CA VAL A 308 17.94 -10.51 15.28
C VAL A 308 18.41 -10.22 13.86
N ASP A 309 17.94 -10.99 12.87
CA ASP A 309 18.25 -10.76 11.47
C ASP A 309 17.66 -9.44 10.98
N PHE A 310 16.40 -9.14 11.34
CA PHE A 310 15.79 -7.87 10.99
C PHE A 310 16.51 -6.67 11.62
N LEU A 311 16.95 -6.80 12.87
CA LEU A 311 17.80 -5.79 13.52
C LEU A 311 19.13 -5.61 12.79
N THR A 312 19.76 -6.71 12.37
CA THR A 312 21.03 -6.72 11.64
C THR A 312 20.88 -6.05 10.27
N PHE A 313 19.80 -6.36 9.56
CA PHE A 313 19.41 -5.69 8.32
C PHE A 313 19.29 -4.18 8.50
N LEU A 314 18.58 -3.73 9.55
CA LEU A 314 18.39 -2.30 9.80
C LEU A 314 19.69 -1.59 10.22
N TYR A 315 20.61 -2.29 10.88
CA TYR A 315 21.86 -1.69 11.36
C TYR A 315 22.95 -1.62 10.27
N LYS A 316 23.19 -2.73 9.55
CA LYS A 316 24.26 -2.81 8.53
C LYS A 316 24.08 -1.84 7.36
N ASN A 317 22.83 -1.45 7.09
CA ASN A 317 22.48 -0.64 5.93
C ASN A 317 22.21 0.84 6.28
N ARG A 318 22.60 1.27 7.50
CA ARG A 318 22.53 2.68 7.96
C ARG A 318 23.82 3.48 7.72
N THR A 319 24.92 2.80 7.39
CA THR A 319 26.26 3.37 7.18
C THR A 319 26.62 3.35 5.71
#